data_AF-A0A8I2ABS6-F1
#
_entry.id   AF-A0A8I2ABS6-F1
#
_cell.length_a   1.000
_cell.length_b   1.000
_cell.length_c   1.000
_cell.angle_alpha   90.00
_cell.angle_beta   90.00
_cell.angle_gamma   90.00
#
_symmetry.space_group_name_H-M   'P 1'
#
loop_
_entity.id
_entity.type
_entity.pdbx_description
1 polymer ?
#
loop_
_entity_poly.entity_id
_entity_poly.type
_entity_poly.pdbx_seq_one_letter_code
_entity_poly.pdbx_strand_id
1 'polypeptide(L)' 'MFIKTADKKDKNTGKFYHYYKLCENYRIGNKIRHRIIHILGKLDEIQSDKEKKMLADRIEHYLSGG' A
#
# COMPACT_ATOMS: atom_id res chain seq x y z
N MET A 1 8.22 1.10 -5.66
CA MET A 1 6.83 1.34 -5.16
C MET A 1 6.77 1.16 -3.64
N PHE A 2 5.64 1.42 -2.95
CA PHE A 2 5.50 1.12 -1.50
C PHE A 2 4.06 0.84 -1.08
N ILE A 3 3.87 0.11 0.03
CA ILE A 3 2.55 -0.13 0.63
C ILE A 3 2.27 0.88 1.73
N LYS A 4 1.11 1.53 1.65
CA LYS A 4 0.59 2.45 2.67
C LYS A 4 -0.61 1.83 3.39
N THR A 5 -0.59 1.85 4.72
CA THR A 5 -1.73 1.47 5.55
C THR A 5 -2.75 2.62 5.65
N ALA A 6 -4.03 2.28 5.65
CA ALA A 6 -5.12 3.17 5.95
C ALA A 6 -6.11 2.45 6.88
N ASP A 7 -6.38 3.06 8.02
CA ASP A 7 -7.33 2.49 8.97
C ASP A 7 -8.75 2.89 8.58
N LYS A 8 -9.61 1.90 8.47
CA LYS A 8 -11.03 2.11 8.21
C LYS A 8 -11.83 1.53 9.35
N LYS A 9 -12.61 2.40 10.00
CA LYS A 9 -13.63 1.99 10.96
C LYS A 9 -14.86 1.52 10.20
N ASP A 10 -15.30 0.30 10.49
CA ASP A 10 -16.61 -0.18 10.09
C ASP A 10 -17.67 0.52 10.95
N LYS A 11 -18.62 1.17 10.30
CA LYS A 11 -19.67 1.94 10.98
C LYS A 11 -20.70 1.04 11.67
N ASN A 12 -20.90 -0.18 11.18
CA ASN A 12 -21.91 -1.11 11.68
C ASN A 12 -21.39 -1.91 12.88
N THR A 13 -20.13 -2.36 12.80
CA THR A 13 -19.52 -3.20 13.85
C THR A 13 -18.62 -2.43 14.81
N GLY A 14 -18.25 -1.19 14.47
CA GLY A 14 -17.29 -0.39 15.24
C GLY A 14 -15.84 -0.86 15.14
N LYS A 15 -15.57 -1.98 14.46
CA LYS A 15 -14.24 -2.59 14.34
C LYS A 15 -13.35 -1.77 13.41
N PHE A 16 -12.07 -1.71 13.75
CA PHE A 16 -11.04 -1.13 12.89
C PHE A 16 -10.43 -2.21 12.02
N TYR A 17 -10.27 -1.88 10.74
CA TYR A 17 -9.60 -2.72 9.77
C TYR A 17 -8.46 -1.94 9.13
N HIS A 18 -7.30 -2.59 9.06
CA HIS A 18 -6.15 -2.08 8.33
C HIS A 18 -6.31 -2.45 6.86
N TYR A 19 -6.44 -1.43 6.01
CA TYR A 19 -6.45 -1.60 4.57
C TYR A 19 -5.11 -1.15 4.00
N TYR A 20 -4.63 -1.91 3.03
CA TYR A 20 -3.35 -1.67 2.38
C TYR A 20 -3.56 -1.14 0.96
N LYS A 21 -2.69 -0.22 0.56
CA LYS A 21 -2.72 0.39 -0.79
C LYS A 21 -1.32 0.39 -1.36
N LEU A 22 -1.17 -0.08 -2.59
CA LEU A 22 0.06 0.09 -3.35
C LEU A 22 0.13 1.52 -3.87
N CYS A 23 1.20 2.21 -3.55
CA CYS A 23 1.45 3.58 -3.94
C CYS A 23 2.78 3.73 -4.68
N GLU A 24 2.86 4.72 -5.54
CA GLU A 24 4.10 5.21 -6.15
C GLU A 24 4.33 6.67 -5.80
N ASN A 25 5.61 7.05 -5.80
CA ASN A 25 6.01 8.44 -5.69
C ASN A 25 6.15 9.03 -7.09
N TYR A 26 5.63 10.24 -7.27
CA TYR A 26 5.88 11.05 -8.45
C TYR A 26 6.16 12.49 -8.03
N ARG A 27 6.67 13.31 -8.95
CA ARG A 27 6.98 14.73 -8.68
C ARG A 27 6.12 15.64 -9.55
N ILE A 28 5.63 16.73 -8.94
CA ILE A 28 5.10 17.89 -9.65
C ILE A 28 5.97 19.08 -9.25
N GLY A 29 6.80 19.56 -10.17
CA GLY A 29 7.85 20.53 -9.86
C GLY A 29 8.76 20.01 -8.75
N ASN A 30 8.93 20.80 -7.68
CA ASN A 30 9.77 20.44 -6.54
C ASN A 30 9.02 19.72 -5.39
N LYS A 31 7.78 19.29 -5.63
CA LYS A 31 6.96 18.61 -4.60
C LYS A 31 6.83 17.12 -4.93
N ILE A 32 7.14 16.27 -3.96
CA ILE A 32 6.85 14.83 -4.02
C ILE A 32 5.37 14.62 -3.70
N ARG A 33 4.69 13.81 -4.52
CA ARG A 33 3.31 13.39 -4.33
C ARG A 33 3.21 11.88 -4.42
N HIS A 34 2.19 11.32 -3.79
CA HIS A 34 1.92 9.89 -3.82
C HIS A 34 0.70 9.63 -4.69
N ARG A 35 0.79 8.66 -5.60
CA ARG A 35 -0.34 8.16 -6.38
C ARG A 35 -0.70 6.76 -5.88
N ILE A 36 -1.98 6.49 -5.68
CA ILE A 36 -2.46 5.12 -5.41
C ILE A 36 -2.52 4.40 -6.75
N ILE A 37 -1.75 3.32 -6.89
CA ILE A 37 -1.79 2.42 -8.05
C ILE A 37 -2.94 1.43 -7.88
N HIS A 38 -3.03 0.81 -6.70
CA HIS A 38 -4.04 -0.21 -6.42
C HIS A 38 -4.44 -0.26 -4.95
N ILE A 39 -5.69 -0.60 -4.67
CA ILE A 39 -6.18 -0.86 -3.31
C ILE A 39 -6.08 -2.37 -3.08
N LEU A 40 -5.18 -2.79 -2.20
CA LEU A 40 -4.90 -4.22 -1.94
C LEU A 40 -5.92 -4.87 -1.01
N GLY A 41 -6.77 -4.09 -0.34
CA GLY A 41 -7.73 -4.63 0.60
C GLY A 41 -7.09 -4.93 1.96
N LYS A 42 -7.55 -5.99 2.62
CA LYS A 42 -6.94 -6.51 3.86
C LYS A 42 -5.80 -7.45 3.50
N LEU A 43 -4.72 -7.39 4.25
CA LEU A 43 -3.58 -8.30 4.15
C LEU A 43 -3.29 -8.80 5.56
N ASP A 44 -4.18 -9.65 6.09
CA ASP A 44 -4.14 -10.10 7.49
C ASP A 44 -2.86 -10.92 7.80
N GLU A 45 -2.20 -11.45 6.75
CA GLU A 45 -0.94 -12.20 6.83
C GLU A 45 0.31 -11.31 6.85
N ILE A 46 0.21 -10.02 6.47
CA ILE A 46 1.34 -9.08 6.47
C ILE A 46 1.42 -8.43 7.85
N GLN A 47 2.44 -8.80 8.63
CA GLN A 47 2.55 -8.40 10.03
C GLN A 47 3.60 -7.30 10.27
N SER A 48 4.55 -7.14 9.36
CA SER A 48 5.70 -6.25 9.52
C SER A 48 5.89 -5.29 8.35
N ASP A 49 6.58 -4.17 8.61
CA ASP A 49 6.97 -3.23 7.56
C ASP A 49 7.98 -3.84 6.58
N LYS A 50 8.77 -4.83 7.03
CA LYS A 50 9.67 -5.59 6.16
C LYS A 50 8.88 -6.40 5.13
N GLU A 51 7.82 -7.10 5.55
CA GLU A 51 6.96 -7.86 4.64
C GLU A 51 6.20 -6.95 3.68
N LYS A 52 5.72 -5.78 4.15
CA LYS A 52 5.13 -4.76 3.27
C LYS A 52 6.10 -4.31 2.18
N LYS A 53 7.36 -4.09 2.55
CA LYS A 53 8.41 -3.72 1.59
C LYS A 53 8.67 -4.85 0.60
N MET A 54 8.87 -6.08 1.08
CA MET A 54 9.09 -7.25 0.21
C MET A 54 7.94 -7.45 -0.78
N LEU A 55 6.68 -7.28 -0.34
CA LEU A 55 5.52 -7.35 -1.22
C LEU A 55 5.52 -6.23 -2.27
N ALA A 56 5.81 -4.99 -1.86
CA ALA A 56 5.91 -3.85 -2.78
C ALA A 56 7.00 -4.06 -3.84
N ASP A 57 8.20 -4.48 -3.42
CA ASP A 57 9.35 -4.74 -4.29
C ASP A 57 9.03 -5.89 -5.26
N ARG A 58 8.35 -6.93 -4.78
CA ARG A 58 7.94 -8.07 -5.62
C ARG A 58 6.89 -7.68 -6.66
N ILE A 59 5.92 -6.84 -6.31
CA ILE A 59 4.95 -6.30 -7.29
C ILE A 59 5.67 -5.44 -8.33
N GLU A 60 6.58 -4.57 -7.90
CA GLU A 60 7.36 -3.72 -8.80
C GLU A 60 8.20 -4.55 -9.78
N HIS A 61 8.85 -5.61 -9.32
CA HIS A 61 9.62 -6.52 -10.17
C HIS A 61 8.77 -7.16 -11.28
N TYR A 62 7.56 -7.63 -10.96
CA TYR A 62 6.64 -8.17 -11.97
C TYR A 62 6.15 -7.10 -12.96
N LEU A 63 5.95 -5.87 -12.50
CA LEU A 63 5.48 -4.77 -13.36
C LEU A 63 6.59 -4.20 -14.25
N SER A 64 7.85 -4.23 -13.82
CA SER A 64 8.99 -3.76 -14.61
C SER A 64 9.49 -4.77 -15.63
N GLY A 65 8.85 -5.95 -15.74
CA GLY A 65 9.21 -6.99 -16.70
C GLY A 65 10.52 -7.70 -16.38
N GLY A 66 10.75 -7.96 -15.08
CA GLY A 66 11.97 -8.61 -14.58
C GLY A 66 12.25 -10.00 -15.14
#